data_AF-A0A4R0SFG8-F1
#
_entry.id   AF-A0A4R0SFG8-F1
#
_cell.length_a   1.000
_cell.length_b   1.000
_cell.length_c   1.000
_cell.angle_alpha   90.00
_cell.angle_beta   90.00
_cell.angle_gamma   90.00
#
_symmetry.space_group_name_H-M   'P 1'
#
loop_
_entity.id
_entity.type
_entity.pdbx_description
1 polymer ?
#
loop_
_entity_poly.entity_id
_entity_poly.type
_entity_poly.pdbx_seq_one_letter_code
_entity_poly.pdbx_strand_id
1 'polypeptide(L)'
;MSAFTQDFIIQPAGRKKHKTGAMDVPARLWNPDGTPFTAFGGVKKGTAVADVAAADATVSAGAAPTKAEFDTVVAELNETKRQLNTLIGSLRTAGVIG
;
A
#
# COMPACT_ATOMS: atom_id res chain seq x y z
N MET A 1 -6.10 -23.23 48.02
CA MET A 1 -5.29 -23.13 46.79
C MET A 1 -5.74 -21.89 46.03
N SER A 2 -4.85 -20.94 45.73
CA SER A 2 -5.21 -19.86 44.79
C SER A 2 -5.26 -20.42 43.37
N ALA A 3 -6.06 -19.81 42.50
CA ALA A 3 -6.11 -20.19 41.09
C ALA A 3 -4.76 -19.90 40.42
N PHE A 4 -4.30 -20.83 39.58
CA PHE A 4 -3.18 -20.62 38.69
C PHE A 4 -3.67 -19.84 37.45
N THR A 5 -3.02 -18.72 37.13
CA THR A 5 -3.32 -17.92 35.93
C THR A 5 -2.19 -18.09 34.92
N GLN A 6 -2.52 -18.50 33.70
CA GLN A 6 -1.59 -18.59 32.58
C GLN A 6 -1.90 -17.46 31.58
N ASP A 7 -0.95 -16.54 31.39
CA ASP A 7 -1.08 -15.47 30.41
C ASP A 7 -0.50 -15.88 29.06
N PHE A 8 -1.29 -15.77 27.99
CA PHE A 8 -0.81 -15.93 26.63
C PHE A 8 -0.44 -14.57 26.04
N ILE A 9 0.86 -14.26 25.98
CA ILE A 9 1.38 -12.96 25.53
C ILE A 9 1.96 -13.07 24.11
N ILE A 10 1.35 -12.39 23.14
CA ILE A 10 1.91 -12.21 21.79
C ILE A 10 2.63 -10.86 21.73
N GLN A 11 3.94 -10.85 21.43
CA GLN A 11 4.73 -9.63 21.30
C GLN A 11 5.64 -9.66 20.06
N PRO A 12 5.93 -8.50 19.43
CA PRO A 12 6.90 -8.42 18.35
C PRO A 12 8.28 -8.92 18.82
N ALA A 13 8.97 -9.66 17.95
CA ALA A 13 10.33 -10.11 18.23
C ALA A 13 11.23 -8.91 18.56
N GLY A 14 11.98 -8.98 19.67
CA GLY A 14 12.98 -7.98 20.06
C GLY A 14 12.52 -6.90 21.04
N ARG A 15 11.22 -6.76 21.37
CA ARG A 15 10.75 -5.87 22.44
C ARG A 15 10.42 -6.68 23.70
N LYS A 16 11.44 -7.00 24.51
CA LYS A 16 11.27 -7.76 25.76
C LYS A 16 10.56 -6.94 26.84
N LYS A 17 9.22 -6.82 26.76
CA LYS A 17 8.43 -6.31 27.90
C LYS A 17 8.20 -7.39 28.95
N HIS A 18 8.27 -8.67 28.58
CA HIS A 18 8.23 -9.81 29.49
C HIS A 18 9.64 -10.31 29.81
N LYS A 19 9.97 -10.46 31.10
CA LYS A 19 11.19 -11.13 31.56
C LYS A 19 10.86 -12.60 31.77
N THR A 20 11.51 -13.48 31.00
CA THR A 20 11.21 -14.92 31.01
C THR A 20 11.38 -15.53 32.41
N GLY A 21 10.35 -16.21 32.91
CA GLY A 21 10.36 -16.96 34.17
C GLY A 21 10.63 -18.46 33.97
N ALA A 22 10.86 -19.19 35.06
CA ALA A 22 11.14 -20.63 35.03
C ALA A 22 9.97 -21.49 34.54
N MET A 23 8.75 -20.93 34.50
CA MET A 23 7.52 -21.59 34.05
C MET A 23 7.08 -21.17 32.64
N ASP A 24 7.88 -20.36 31.96
CA ASP A 24 7.55 -19.91 30.60
C ASP A 24 7.64 -21.07 29.62
N VAL A 25 6.53 -21.35 28.94
CA VAL A 25 6.47 -22.33 27.85
C VAL A 25 6.55 -21.60 26.51
N PRO A 26 7.50 -21.93 25.62
CA PRO A 26 7.56 -21.31 24.30
C PRO A 26 6.37 -21.76 23.45
N ALA A 27 5.51 -20.81 23.05
CA ALA A 27 4.46 -21.04 22.07
C ALA A 27 4.89 -20.54 20.69
N ARG A 28 4.64 -21.34 19.64
CA ARG A 28 4.88 -20.97 18.23
C ARG A 28 3.55 -21.03 17.49
N LEU A 29 3.23 -19.98 16.74
CA LEU A 29 2.05 -19.98 15.88
C LEU A 29 2.39 -20.66 14.54
N TRP A 30 1.57 -21.61 14.12
CA TRP A 30 1.66 -22.34 12.87
C TRP A 30 0.33 -22.23 12.12
N ASN A 31 0.39 -22.20 10.79
CA ASN A 31 -0.77 -22.35 9.94
C ASN A 31 -1.32 -23.80 10.02
N PRO A 32 -2.59 -24.07 9.69
CA PRO A 32 -3.14 -25.43 9.64
C PRO A 32 -2.38 -26.38 8.71
N ASP A 33 -1.68 -25.84 7.71
CA ASP A 33 -0.83 -26.58 6.78
C ASP A 33 0.56 -26.94 7.34
N GLY A 34 0.86 -26.57 8.59
CA GLY A 34 2.14 -26.87 9.22
C GLY A 34 3.29 -25.98 8.77
N THR A 35 3.03 -24.80 8.18
CA THR A 35 4.05 -23.76 7.92
C THR A 35 4.10 -22.70 9.04
N PRO A 36 5.27 -22.05 9.31
CA PRO A 36 5.34 -21.00 10.31
C PRO A 36 4.37 -19.86 10.00
N PHE A 37 3.64 -19.38 11.02
CA PHE A 37 2.75 -18.24 10.84
C PHE A 37 3.58 -16.96 10.60
N THR A 38 3.44 -16.35 9.42
CA THR A 38 4.20 -15.14 9.01
C THR A 38 3.35 -13.88 8.90
N ALA A 39 2.02 -13.99 8.99
CA ALA A 39 1.09 -12.91 8.72
C ALA A 39 0.66 -12.17 10.00
N PHE A 40 1.54 -11.33 10.54
CA PHE A 40 1.05 -10.24 11.39
C PHE A 40 0.31 -9.24 10.50
N GLY A 41 -0.92 -8.86 10.87
CA GLY A 41 -1.80 -7.99 10.10
C GLY A 41 -1.12 -6.70 9.67
N GLY A 42 -0.56 -6.72 8.47
CA GLY A 42 -0.03 -5.57 7.76
C GLY A 42 -0.82 -5.42 6.49
N VAL A 43 -1.30 -4.20 6.20
CA VAL A 43 -1.75 -3.89 4.85
C VAL A 43 -0.57 -4.09 3.90
N LYS A 44 -0.80 -4.83 2.82
CA LYS A 44 0.21 -5.00 1.76
C LYS A 44 0.65 -3.60 1.33
N LYS A 45 1.94 -3.28 1.51
CA LYS A 45 2.46 -1.99 1.02
C LYS A 45 2.21 -1.94 -0.47
N GLY A 46 1.53 -0.90 -0.94
CA GLY A 46 1.35 -0.66 -2.37
C GLY A 46 2.71 -0.62 -3.06
N THR A 47 2.75 -1.02 -4.33
CA THR A 47 3.92 -0.84 -5.18
C THR A 47 4.37 0.62 -5.14
N ALA A 48 5.68 0.85 -5.01
CA ALA A 48 6.22 2.21 -5.10
C ALA A 48 5.87 2.79 -6.49
N VAL A 49 5.24 3.97 -6.50
CA VAL A 49 4.93 4.71 -7.72
C VAL A 49 5.97 5.81 -7.83
N ALA A 50 6.68 5.87 -8.95
CA ALA A 50 7.60 6.97 -9.24
C ALA A 50 6.81 8.25 -9.52
N ASP A 51 7.42 9.40 -9.27
CA ASP A 51 6.85 10.68 -9.67
C ASP A 51 6.69 10.75 -11.19
N VAL A 52 5.68 11.50 -11.65
CA VAL A 52 5.47 11.75 -13.07
C VAL A 52 6.65 12.58 -13.58
N ALA A 53 7.52 11.97 -14.39
CA ALA A 53 8.71 12.61 -14.95
C ALA A 53 8.43 13.45 -16.21
N ALA A 54 7.18 13.53 -16.66
CA ALA A 54 6.80 14.36 -17.79
C ALA A 54 6.97 15.85 -17.44
N ALA A 55 7.53 16.61 -18.38
CA ALA A 55 7.67 18.05 -18.21
C ALA A 55 6.29 18.73 -18.13
N ASP A 56 6.23 19.87 -17.44
CA ASP A 56 5.02 20.70 -17.41
C ASP A 56 4.65 21.14 -18.83
N ALA A 57 3.34 21.15 -19.10
CA ALA A 57 2.83 21.68 -20.36
C ALA A 57 3.18 23.17 -20.45
N THR A 58 3.82 23.57 -21.56
CA THR A 58 4.14 24.97 -21.84
C THR A 58 3.02 25.61 -22.64
N VAL A 59 2.72 26.89 -22.36
CA VAL A 59 1.78 27.66 -23.19
C VAL A 59 2.35 27.83 -24.58
N SER A 60 1.70 27.25 -25.59
CA SER A 60 2.04 27.43 -27.01
C SER A 60 0.83 27.93 -27.79
N ALA A 61 0.05 28.86 -27.22
CA ALA A 61 -1.01 29.52 -27.96
C ALA A 61 -0.47 30.80 -28.62
N GLY A 62 -0.57 30.91 -29.94
CA GLY A 62 -0.42 32.18 -30.63
C GLY A 62 -1.51 33.19 -30.22
N ALA A 63 -1.36 34.46 -30.62
CA ALA A 63 -2.34 35.52 -30.33
C ALA A 63 -3.76 35.22 -30.88
N ALA A 64 -3.86 34.31 -31.85
CA ALA A 64 -5.11 33.75 -32.35
C ALA A 64 -5.00 32.21 -32.38
N PRO A 65 -5.55 31.49 -31.39
CA PRO A 65 -5.52 30.03 -31.36
C PRO A 65 -6.20 29.44 -32.59
N THR A 66 -5.51 28.52 -33.24
CA THR A 66 -5.97 27.77 -34.40
C THR A 66 -6.70 26.51 -33.96
N LYS A 67 -7.52 25.97 -34.87
CA LYS A 67 -8.16 24.67 -34.65
C LYS A 67 -7.13 23.56 -34.35
N ALA A 68 -5.99 23.56 -35.04
CA ALA A 68 -4.96 22.54 -34.87
C ALA A 68 -4.31 22.60 -33.47
N GLU A 69 -4.06 23.80 -32.94
CA GLU A 69 -3.57 23.97 -31.57
C GLU A 69 -4.62 23.45 -30.56
N PHE A 70 -5.90 23.78 -30.76
CA PHE A 70 -6.96 23.31 -29.86
C PHE A 70 -7.19 21.79 -29.93
N ASP A 71 -7.14 21.21 -31.12
CA ASP A 71 -7.24 19.76 -31.32
C ASP A 71 -6.11 19.02 -30.59
N THR A 72 -4.90 19.59 -30.59
CA THR A 72 -3.73 19.04 -29.87
C THR A 72 -3.96 19.04 -28.36
N VAL A 73 -4.45 20.16 -27.79
CA VAL A 73 -4.79 20.25 -26.36
C VAL A 73 -5.87 19.22 -25.99
N VAL A 74 -6.90 19.07 -26.82
CA VAL A 74 -7.95 18.07 -26.60
C VAL A 74 -7.39 16.65 -26.62
N ALA A 75 -6.44 16.35 -27.51
CA ALA A 75 -5.78 15.05 -27.56
C ALA A 75 -4.99 14.75 -26.26
N GLU A 76 -4.19 15.70 -25.79
CA GLU A 76 -3.41 15.58 -24.55
C GLU A 76 -4.30 15.45 -23.30
N LEU A 77 -5.40 16.21 -23.25
CA LEU A 77 -6.37 16.12 -22.14
C LEU A 77 -7.04 14.74 -22.10
N ASN A 78 -7.41 14.19 -23.27
CA ASN A 78 -8.00 12.85 -23.36
C ASN A 78 -7.00 11.76 -22.94
N GLU A 79 -5.72 11.92 -23.28
CA GLU A 79 -4.68 10.99 -22.83
C GLU A 79 -4.45 11.08 -21.31
N THR A 80 -4.41 12.29 -20.75
CA THR A 80 -4.31 12.50 -19.30
C THR A 80 -5.47 11.82 -18.56
N LYS A 81 -6.72 11.98 -19.04
CA LYS A 81 -7.90 11.29 -18.49
C LYS A 81 -7.76 9.77 -18.55
N ARG A 82 -7.22 9.22 -19.64
CA ARG A 82 -6.99 7.78 -19.81
C ARG A 82 -6.02 7.26 -18.76
N GLN A 83 -4.87 7.93 -18.61
CA GLN A 83 -3.85 7.56 -17.63
C GLN A 83 -4.36 7.66 -16.19
N LEU A 84 -5.12 8.71 -15.87
CA LEU A 84 -5.76 8.85 -14.56
C LEU A 84 -6.73 7.71 -14.27
N ASN A 85 -7.59 7.35 -15.22
CA ASN A 85 -8.52 6.23 -15.04
C ASN A 85 -7.79 4.88 -14.85
N THR A 86 -6.69 4.66 -15.57
CA THR A 86 -5.84 3.48 -15.36
C THR A 86 -5.26 3.46 -13.95
N LEU A 87 -4.69 4.57 -13.48
CA LEU A 87 -4.15 4.68 -12.12
C LEU A 87 -5.22 4.40 -11.06
N ILE A 88 -6.38 5.04 -11.16
CA ILE A 88 -7.49 4.82 -10.21
C ILE A 88 -7.93 3.35 -10.25
N GLY A 89 -8.00 2.73 -11.43
CA GLY A 89 -8.27 1.30 -11.58
C GLY A 89 -7.26 0.44 -10.81
N SER A 90 -5.96 0.70 -10.99
CA SER A 90 -4.90 0.00 -10.25
C SER A 90 -5.00 0.20 -8.75
N LEU A 91 -5.32 1.41 -8.27
CA LEU A 91 -5.48 1.70 -6.84
C LEU A 91 -6.70 0.99 -6.23
N ARG A 92 -7.82 0.90 -6.97
CA ARG A 92 -8.99 0.10 -6.56
C ARG A 92 -8.66 -1.38 -6.50
N THR A 93 -8.02 -1.94 -7.54
CA THR A 93 -7.58 -3.35 -7.54
C THR A 93 -6.61 -3.66 -6.40
N ALA A 94 -5.76 -2.70 -6.02
CA ALA A 94 -4.86 -2.82 -4.89
C ALA A 94 -5.55 -2.65 -3.51
N GLY A 95 -6.83 -2.25 -3.46
CA GLY A 95 -7.57 -2.01 -2.23
C GLY A 95 -7.14 -0.75 -1.47
N VAL A 96 -6.49 0.20 -2.15
CA VAL A 96 -6.00 1.46 -1.55
C VAL A 96 -7.12 2.48 -1.41
N ILE A 97 -8.07 2.47 -2.35
CA ILE A 97 -9.22 3.37 -2.41
C ILE A 97 -10.51 2.59 -2.73
N GLY A 98 -11.66 3.12 -2.30
CA GLY A 98 -13.00 2.61 -2.62
C GLY A 98 -13.57 3.22 -3.90
#